data_AF-A0A7G2C640-F1
#
_entry.id   AF-A0A7G2C640-F1
#
_cell.length_a   1.000
_cell.length_b   1.000
_cell.length_c   1.000
_cell.angle_alpha   90.00
_cell.angle_beta   90.00
_cell.angle_gamma   90.00
#
_symmetry.space_group_name_H-M   'P 1'
#
loop_
_entity.id
_entity.type
_entity.pdbx_description
1 polymer ?
#
loop_
_entity_poly.entity_id
_entity_poly.type
_entity_poly.pdbx_seq_one_letter_code
_entity_poly.pdbx_strand_id
1 'polypeptide(L)'
;MSCIFRSDEERQVFLTQVDHVFLAIRGDAKFSSIYQQSFTPPNSVLREIEVRLTEVRARAMSTTVTTEADGRDDYDCLERFDYQRWTEKGGPLRGTHSTEGTSFTLHLSEESVLKVFELICCSPEASETVTSVALSALIALAELESFFTPKGVEAVIEIAYKTRSEITDMRAFEVLLYRINVLLLACVQHPNAANCNEKLYITVLNHVLTTYFEASSSPLLRRTAEAAVETTVRVFFERQMSRADSSEGAALVEFVGQMVRGEILGFQSDGNHITKNDPEVLESLQKAQRNSSEVFGEVPAIQLAGLRLATTIVTLLLKQLRTEEGRHRISNVLVSAVQDVLARALLIAGVKCDHVVVLSEVVHVTKLFSNAKLSFLLRKCTTF
;
A
#
# COMPACT_ATOMS: atom_id res chain seq x y z
N MET A 1 0.08 -30.10 -14.90
CA MET A 1 1.28 -29.32 -15.30
C MET A 1 1.55 -28.26 -14.25
N SER A 2 2.19 -28.67 -13.16
CA SER A 2 2.79 -27.79 -12.17
C SER A 2 4.26 -27.70 -12.55
N CYS A 3 4.70 -26.55 -13.06
CA CYS A 3 6.11 -26.32 -13.34
C CYS A 3 6.77 -25.84 -12.04
N ILE A 4 7.56 -26.72 -11.43
CA ILE A 4 8.47 -26.34 -10.35
C ILE A 4 9.78 -25.97 -11.03
N PHE A 5 10.06 -24.67 -11.12
CA PHE A 5 11.35 -24.16 -11.54
C PHE A 5 12.19 -23.91 -10.28
N ARG A 6 13.46 -24.31 -10.29
CA ARG A 6 14.44 -23.96 -9.25
C ARG A 6 15.61 -23.22 -9.90
N SER A 7 15.87 -22.01 -9.42
CA SER A 7 17.12 -21.25 -9.55
C SER A 7 17.11 -20.04 -8.60
N ASP A 8 18.31 -19.68 -8.14
CA ASP A 8 18.67 -18.94 -6.94
C ASP A 8 17.90 -17.61 -6.75
N GLU A 9 17.00 -17.72 -5.78
CA GLU A 9 16.43 -16.76 -4.83
C GLU A 9 15.21 -15.88 -5.18
N GLU A 10 14.99 -15.31 -6.37
CA GLU A 10 13.87 -14.32 -6.48
C GLU A 10 12.86 -14.51 -7.63
N ARG A 11 13.14 -15.32 -8.66
CA ARG A 11 12.29 -15.37 -9.88
C ARG A 11 11.15 -16.39 -9.87
N GLN A 12 11.17 -17.35 -8.96
CA GLN A 12 10.12 -18.39 -8.85
C GLN A 12 8.85 -17.88 -8.17
N VAL A 13 9.02 -16.94 -7.23
CA VAL A 13 7.92 -16.37 -6.45
C VAL A 13 6.95 -15.63 -7.37
N PHE A 14 7.49 -14.87 -8.33
CA PHE A 14 6.70 -14.16 -9.33
C PHE A 14 5.81 -15.10 -10.16
N LEU A 15 6.38 -16.16 -10.74
CA LEU A 15 5.60 -17.12 -11.55
C LEU A 15 4.53 -17.84 -10.73
N THR A 16 4.86 -18.20 -9.49
CA THR A 16 3.94 -18.87 -8.57
C THR A 16 2.72 -18.00 -8.28
N GLN A 17 2.92 -16.70 -8.02
CA GLN A 17 1.84 -15.75 -7.78
C GLN A 17 0.92 -15.58 -9.00
N VAL A 18 1.50 -15.48 -10.21
CA VAL A 18 0.74 -15.40 -11.47
C VAL A 18 -0.08 -16.67 -11.69
N ASP A 19 0.47 -17.85 -11.41
CA ASP A 19 -0.25 -19.11 -11.50
C ASP A 19 -1.38 -19.20 -10.47
N HIS A 20 -1.20 -18.69 -9.25
CA HIS A 20 -2.28 -18.63 -8.25
C HIS A 20 -3.43 -17.73 -8.70
N VAL A 21 -3.13 -16.58 -9.32
CA VAL A 21 -4.13 -15.70 -9.94
C VAL A 21 -4.88 -16.44 -11.06
N PHE A 22 -4.16 -17.15 -11.91
CA PHE A 22 -4.76 -17.94 -13.00
C PHE A 22 -5.64 -19.08 -12.50
N LEU A 23 -5.23 -19.75 -11.42
CA LEU A 23 -6.03 -20.78 -10.75
C LEU A 23 -7.30 -20.19 -10.13
N ALA A 24 -7.23 -18.98 -9.55
CA ALA A 24 -8.40 -18.29 -9.02
C ALA A 24 -9.39 -17.91 -10.14
N ILE A 25 -8.91 -17.31 -11.24
CA ILE A 25 -9.75 -16.94 -12.40
C ILE A 25 -10.45 -18.18 -13.00
N ARG A 26 -9.74 -19.31 -13.11
CA ARG A 26 -10.33 -20.58 -13.58
C ARG A 26 -11.22 -21.26 -12.54
N GLY A 27 -10.96 -20.97 -11.26
CA GLY A 27 -11.58 -21.59 -10.09
C GLY A 27 -12.93 -21.00 -9.70
N ASP A 28 -13.33 -19.86 -10.25
CA ASP A 28 -14.66 -19.25 -10.05
C ASP A 28 -15.82 -20.18 -10.48
N ALA A 29 -15.52 -21.31 -11.13
CA ALA A 29 -16.40 -22.47 -11.17
C ALA A 29 -16.10 -23.45 -10.02
N LYS A 30 -16.77 -23.25 -8.86
CA LYS A 30 -17.07 -24.20 -7.76
C LYS A 30 -16.42 -23.87 -6.40
N PHE A 31 -16.93 -22.85 -5.71
CA PHE A 31 -16.98 -22.89 -4.25
C PHE A 31 -18.41 -22.61 -3.74
N SER A 32 -18.98 -23.67 -3.14
CA SER A 32 -20.31 -23.79 -2.52
C SER A 32 -21.54 -23.67 -3.43
N SER A 33 -22.34 -24.74 -3.45
CA SER A 33 -23.60 -24.90 -4.18
C SER A 33 -24.77 -24.08 -3.62
N ILE A 34 -24.50 -22.98 -2.90
CA ILE A 34 -25.54 -22.21 -2.19
C ILE A 34 -25.76 -20.83 -2.83
N TYR A 35 -24.87 -20.34 -3.68
CA TYR A 35 -25.02 -19.05 -4.38
C TYR A 35 -24.87 -19.18 -5.91
N GLN A 36 -25.51 -20.20 -6.51
CA GLN A 36 -25.71 -20.21 -7.97
C GLN A 36 -26.85 -19.27 -8.36
N GLN A 37 -26.57 -17.96 -8.33
CA GLN A 37 -27.30 -16.98 -9.13
C GLN A 37 -26.28 -16.14 -9.91
N SER A 38 -25.99 -16.65 -11.12
CA SER A 38 -25.72 -15.90 -12.34
C SER A 38 -24.89 -14.62 -12.24
N PHE A 39 -23.58 -14.76 -12.46
CA PHE A 39 -22.84 -13.76 -13.24
C PHE A 39 -21.68 -14.45 -13.99
N THR A 40 -21.83 -14.60 -15.31
CA THR A 40 -20.69 -14.89 -16.20
C THR A 40 -20.21 -13.53 -16.70
N PRO A 41 -18.98 -13.11 -16.38
CA PRO A 41 -18.40 -11.90 -16.95
C PRO A 41 -18.46 -11.92 -18.49
N PRO A 42 -18.62 -10.77 -19.17
CA PRO A 42 -18.50 -10.72 -20.61
C PRO A 42 -17.13 -11.29 -21.04
N ASN A 43 -17.17 -12.30 -21.90
CA ASN A 43 -16.02 -13.09 -22.34
C ASN A 43 -14.82 -12.29 -22.87
N SER A 44 -14.94 -10.99 -23.18
CA SER A 44 -13.87 -10.19 -23.76
C SER A 44 -12.77 -9.82 -22.76
N VAL A 45 -13.11 -9.38 -21.54
CA VAL A 45 -12.12 -8.95 -20.53
C VAL A 45 -11.45 -10.17 -19.92
N LEU A 46 -12.22 -11.21 -19.59
CA LEU A 46 -11.66 -12.49 -19.15
C LEU A 46 -10.73 -13.09 -20.20
N ARG A 47 -11.09 -13.06 -21.50
CA ARG A 47 -10.17 -13.51 -22.55
C ARG A 47 -8.95 -12.63 -22.66
N GLU A 48 -9.06 -11.31 -22.51
CA GLU A 48 -7.89 -10.43 -22.53
C GLU A 48 -6.95 -10.74 -21.37
N ILE A 49 -7.48 -10.91 -20.15
CA ILE A 49 -6.71 -11.32 -18.97
C ILE A 49 -6.08 -12.69 -19.19
N GLU A 50 -6.84 -13.68 -19.65
CA GLU A 50 -6.34 -15.02 -19.95
C GLU A 50 -5.27 -14.99 -21.04
N VAL A 51 -5.46 -14.22 -22.11
CA VAL A 51 -4.47 -14.05 -23.19
C VAL A 51 -3.22 -13.38 -22.65
N ARG A 52 -3.32 -12.31 -21.86
CA ARG A 52 -2.16 -11.62 -21.27
C ARG A 52 -1.41 -12.50 -20.27
N LEU A 53 -2.12 -13.20 -19.40
CA LEU A 53 -1.53 -14.18 -18.48
C LEU A 53 -0.88 -15.34 -19.24
N THR A 54 -1.53 -15.83 -20.29
CA THR A 54 -0.99 -16.88 -21.15
C THR A 54 0.18 -16.36 -21.98
N GLU A 55 0.21 -15.10 -22.37
CA GLU A 55 1.35 -14.45 -23.04
C GLU A 55 2.52 -14.27 -22.07
N VAL A 56 2.28 -13.84 -20.83
CA VAL A 56 3.33 -13.72 -19.80
C VAL A 56 3.89 -15.11 -19.50
N ARG A 57 3.02 -16.11 -19.33
CA ARG A 57 3.41 -17.51 -19.17
C ARG A 57 4.09 -18.07 -20.42
N ALA A 58 3.59 -17.81 -21.61
CA ALA A 58 4.16 -18.31 -22.86
C ALA A 58 5.50 -17.65 -23.12
N ARG A 59 5.67 -16.35 -22.91
CA ARG A 59 6.98 -15.67 -22.97
C ARG A 59 7.95 -16.21 -21.93
N ALA A 60 7.46 -16.56 -20.74
CA ALA A 60 8.23 -17.25 -19.72
C ALA A 60 8.61 -18.69 -20.13
N MET A 61 7.78 -19.34 -20.93
CA MET A 61 7.95 -20.72 -21.38
C MET A 61 8.57 -20.87 -22.78
N SER A 62 8.63 -19.83 -23.62
CA SER A 62 9.08 -19.84 -25.02
C SER A 62 10.51 -19.35 -25.20
N THR A 63 11.06 -18.66 -24.20
CA THR A 63 12.50 -18.41 -24.04
C THR A 63 13.28 -19.69 -23.68
N THR A 64 12.62 -20.85 -23.73
CA THR A 64 13.22 -22.19 -23.64
C THR A 64 13.98 -22.62 -24.89
N VAL A 65 14.01 -21.83 -25.96
CA VAL A 65 14.64 -22.27 -27.22
C VAL A 65 15.45 -21.16 -27.87
N THR A 66 16.64 -20.88 -27.34
CA THR A 66 17.81 -20.49 -28.14
C THR A 66 19.08 -20.85 -27.36
N THR A 67 19.36 -22.13 -27.26
CA THR A 67 20.76 -22.59 -27.22
C THR A 67 21.05 -23.15 -28.60
N GLU A 68 21.98 -22.49 -29.29
CA GLU A 68 22.58 -22.98 -30.53
C GLU A 68 23.03 -24.44 -30.32
N ALA A 69 22.33 -25.35 -30.99
CA ALA A 69 22.77 -26.73 -31.13
C ALA A 69 23.70 -26.76 -32.34
N ASP A 70 25.01 -26.75 -32.09
CA ASP A 70 25.98 -27.33 -33.00
C ASP A 70 26.20 -28.79 -32.57
N GLY A 71 25.99 -29.72 -33.49
CA GLY A 71 26.53 -31.08 -33.39
C GLY A 71 25.61 -32.21 -32.92
N ARG A 72 24.90 -32.78 -33.91
CA ARG A 72 24.79 -34.23 -34.24
C ARG A 72 23.97 -35.23 -33.41
N ASP A 73 23.11 -35.88 -34.21
CA ASP A 73 22.80 -37.31 -34.35
C ASP A 73 21.76 -37.98 -33.44
N ASP A 74 20.71 -38.46 -34.13
CA ASP A 74 19.84 -39.63 -33.93
C ASP A 74 19.32 -39.96 -32.53
N TYR A 75 17.99 -39.93 -32.35
CA TYR A 75 17.17 -41.15 -32.31
C TYR A 75 15.68 -40.79 -32.38
N ASP A 76 14.97 -41.64 -33.12
CA ASP A 76 13.55 -41.61 -33.42
C ASP A 76 12.69 -42.12 -32.23
N CYS A 77 11.37 -41.91 -32.34
CA CYS A 77 10.26 -42.48 -31.55
C CYS A 77 9.65 -41.64 -30.40
N LEU A 78 8.42 -41.18 -30.70
CA LEU A 78 7.35 -40.87 -29.75
C LEU A 78 7.13 -42.00 -28.73
N GLU A 79 6.83 -41.67 -27.46
CA GLU A 79 5.59 -42.12 -26.81
C GLU A 79 5.28 -41.40 -25.49
N ARG A 80 3.97 -41.35 -25.24
CA ARG A 80 3.22 -40.65 -24.18
C ARG A 80 3.74 -40.87 -22.76
N PHE A 81 3.70 -39.80 -21.96
CA PHE A 81 3.53 -39.93 -20.51
C PHE A 81 2.26 -39.21 -20.03
N ASP A 82 1.31 -40.04 -19.62
CA ASP A 82 0.05 -39.70 -18.96
C ASP A 82 0.30 -39.06 -17.58
N TYR A 83 -0.34 -37.92 -17.34
CA TYR A 83 -0.51 -37.35 -16.01
C TYR A 83 -1.64 -38.10 -15.29
N GLN A 84 -1.32 -39.07 -14.42
CA GLN A 84 -2.28 -39.56 -13.43
C GLN A 84 -2.19 -38.77 -12.12
N ARG A 85 -3.25 -37.98 -11.91
CA ARG A 85 -4.10 -37.94 -10.71
C ARG A 85 -3.41 -37.98 -9.34
N TRP A 86 -3.46 -36.84 -8.65
CA TRP A 86 -3.49 -36.81 -7.19
C TRP A 86 -4.85 -37.31 -6.71
N THR A 87 -4.87 -38.40 -5.93
CA THR A 87 -5.99 -38.78 -5.05
C THR A 87 -5.46 -39.20 -3.67
N GLU A 88 -6.27 -38.91 -2.66
CA GLU A 88 -6.04 -38.83 -1.21
C GLU A 88 -5.51 -40.08 -0.45
N LYS A 89 -4.84 -41.08 -1.04
CA LYS A 89 -4.38 -42.24 -0.25
C LYS A 89 -2.98 -42.77 -0.63
N GLY A 90 -2.04 -42.57 0.31
CA GLY A 90 -1.07 -43.58 0.73
C GLY A 90 0.31 -43.64 0.05
N GLY A 91 1.34 -43.22 0.79
CA GLY A 91 2.65 -43.90 0.87
C GLY A 91 3.76 -43.49 -0.13
N PRO A 92 5.04 -43.41 0.31
CA PRO A 92 6.13 -42.82 -0.47
C PRO A 92 6.91 -43.88 -1.26
N LEU A 93 7.33 -43.55 -2.48
CA LEU A 93 8.45 -44.25 -3.12
C LEU A 93 9.53 -43.23 -3.50
N ARG A 94 10.66 -43.40 -2.81
CA ARG A 94 11.94 -42.75 -3.07
C ARG A 94 12.37 -43.01 -4.52
N GLY A 95 12.59 -41.93 -5.26
CA GLY A 95 13.39 -41.93 -6.48
C GLY A 95 14.42 -40.82 -6.36
N THR A 96 15.67 -41.20 -6.13
CA THR A 96 16.83 -40.32 -6.15
C THR A 96 17.05 -39.83 -7.58
N HIS A 97 16.84 -38.53 -7.82
CA HIS A 97 17.28 -37.91 -9.08
C HIS A 97 18.14 -36.68 -8.79
N SER A 98 19.31 -36.74 -9.43
CA SER A 98 20.42 -35.80 -9.41
C SER A 98 20.00 -34.39 -9.79
N THR A 99 20.42 -33.45 -8.96
CA THR A 99 20.37 -32.01 -9.16
C THR A 99 21.51 -31.57 -10.08
N GLU A 100 21.23 -31.41 -11.37
CA GLU A 100 21.96 -30.44 -12.21
C GLU A 100 20.92 -29.53 -12.85
N GLY A 101 20.46 -28.56 -12.06
CA GLY A 101 19.54 -27.52 -12.51
C GLY A 101 20.34 -26.44 -13.19
N THR A 102 20.28 -26.40 -14.53
CA THR A 102 20.71 -25.24 -15.30
C THR A 102 19.74 -24.09 -14.99
N SER A 103 20.26 -23.11 -14.25
CA SER A 103 19.57 -21.88 -13.89
C SER A 103 19.39 -20.99 -15.12
N PHE A 104 18.15 -20.80 -15.58
CA PHE A 104 17.83 -19.84 -16.64
C PHE A 104 17.04 -18.65 -16.10
N THR A 105 17.54 -17.45 -16.36
CA THR A 105 17.03 -16.18 -15.87
C THR A 105 16.17 -15.48 -16.93
N LEU A 106 14.85 -15.58 -16.82
CA LEU A 106 13.89 -14.82 -17.65
C LEU A 106 13.79 -13.36 -17.19
N HIS A 107 13.86 -12.40 -18.12
CA HIS A 107 13.65 -10.97 -17.85
C HIS A 107 12.25 -10.52 -18.32
N LEU A 108 11.28 -10.49 -17.40
CA LEU A 108 10.01 -9.79 -17.62
C LEU A 108 10.17 -8.33 -17.22
N SER A 109 9.60 -7.40 -17.99
CA SER A 109 9.55 -6.01 -17.58
C SER A 109 8.52 -5.81 -16.47
N GLU A 110 8.89 -4.99 -15.49
CA GLU A 110 8.00 -4.54 -14.41
C GLU A 110 6.65 -4.03 -14.94
N GLU A 111 6.65 -3.24 -16.00
CA GLU A 111 5.43 -2.72 -16.65
C GLU A 111 4.50 -3.83 -17.15
N SER A 112 5.06 -4.88 -17.77
CA SER A 112 4.25 -6.01 -18.28
C SER A 112 3.55 -6.75 -17.15
N VAL A 113 4.24 -6.87 -16.01
CA VAL A 113 3.71 -7.50 -14.80
C VAL A 113 2.59 -6.65 -14.21
N LEU A 114 2.85 -5.38 -13.96
CA LEU A 114 1.90 -4.47 -13.31
C LEU A 114 0.62 -4.32 -14.11
N LYS A 115 0.70 -4.29 -15.44
CA LYS A 115 -0.47 -4.21 -16.31
C LYS A 115 -1.45 -5.37 -16.13
N VAL A 116 -0.95 -6.58 -15.84
CA VAL A 116 -1.80 -7.74 -15.55
C VAL A 116 -2.58 -7.50 -14.25
N PHE A 117 -1.89 -7.03 -13.22
CA PHE A 117 -2.54 -6.73 -11.94
C PHE A 117 -3.51 -5.56 -12.03
N GLU A 118 -3.19 -4.52 -12.81
CA GLU A 118 -4.10 -3.41 -13.08
C GLU A 118 -5.39 -3.91 -13.75
N LEU A 119 -5.27 -4.74 -14.80
CA LEU A 119 -6.42 -5.29 -15.50
C LEU A 119 -7.34 -6.11 -14.57
N ILE A 120 -6.76 -6.85 -13.63
CA ILE A 120 -7.53 -7.68 -12.70
C ILE A 120 -8.15 -6.82 -11.59
N CYS A 121 -7.33 -6.01 -10.90
CA CYS A 121 -7.78 -5.27 -9.72
C CYS A 121 -8.75 -4.14 -10.08
N CYS A 122 -8.63 -3.56 -11.27
CA CYS A 122 -9.51 -2.48 -11.73
C CYS A 122 -10.72 -2.99 -12.53
N SER A 123 -10.82 -4.30 -12.76
CA SER A 123 -11.95 -4.87 -13.50
C SER A 123 -13.22 -4.85 -12.63
N PRO A 124 -14.32 -4.23 -13.10
CA PRO A 124 -15.59 -4.32 -12.40
C PRO A 124 -16.19 -5.73 -12.41
N GLU A 125 -15.64 -6.62 -13.24
CA GLU A 125 -16.11 -8.00 -13.42
C GLU A 125 -15.34 -9.02 -12.59
N ALA A 126 -14.23 -8.61 -11.97
CA ALA A 126 -13.45 -9.49 -11.11
C ALA A 126 -14.16 -9.64 -9.75
N SER A 127 -14.38 -10.90 -9.35
CA SER A 127 -14.91 -11.22 -8.02
C SER A 127 -13.97 -10.73 -6.92
N GLU A 128 -14.51 -10.45 -5.73
CA GLU A 128 -13.70 -10.00 -4.58
C GLU A 128 -12.59 -11.00 -4.27
N THR A 129 -12.83 -12.29 -4.52
CA THR A 129 -11.86 -13.37 -4.31
C THR A 129 -10.68 -13.26 -5.28
N VAL A 130 -10.95 -13.09 -6.58
CA VAL A 130 -9.89 -12.94 -7.60
C VAL A 130 -9.08 -11.68 -7.35
N THR A 131 -9.75 -10.56 -7.08
CA THR A 131 -9.10 -9.29 -6.74
C THR A 131 -8.24 -9.41 -5.48
N SER A 132 -8.74 -10.09 -4.43
CA SER A 132 -8.00 -10.32 -3.18
C SER A 132 -6.75 -11.18 -3.37
N VAL A 133 -6.81 -12.19 -4.24
CA VAL A 133 -5.63 -13.00 -4.62
C VAL A 133 -4.61 -12.16 -5.38
N ALA A 134 -5.07 -11.32 -6.32
CA ALA A 134 -4.21 -10.42 -7.08
C ALA A 134 -3.51 -9.39 -6.17
N LEU A 135 -4.22 -8.78 -5.24
CA LEU A 135 -3.62 -7.89 -4.23
C LEU A 135 -2.64 -8.62 -3.31
N SER A 136 -2.95 -9.85 -2.90
CA SER A 136 -2.05 -10.65 -2.06
C SER A 136 -0.74 -10.97 -2.78
N ALA A 137 -0.81 -11.25 -4.08
CA ALA A 137 0.37 -11.41 -4.92
C ALA A 137 1.17 -10.09 -5.04
N LEU A 138 0.50 -8.95 -5.29
CA LEU A 138 1.15 -7.64 -5.31
C LEU A 138 1.85 -7.30 -3.99
N ILE A 139 1.24 -7.60 -2.84
CA ILE A 139 1.85 -7.40 -1.51
C ILE A 139 3.16 -8.18 -1.45
N ALA A 140 3.12 -9.46 -1.79
CA ALA A 140 4.30 -10.30 -1.75
C ALA A 140 5.37 -9.88 -2.78
N LEU A 141 5.01 -9.22 -3.89
CA LEU A 141 6.00 -8.57 -4.77
C LEU A 141 6.56 -7.28 -4.16
N ALA A 142 5.74 -6.50 -3.47
CA ALA A 142 6.17 -5.26 -2.81
C ALA A 142 7.07 -5.53 -1.60
N GLU A 143 7.04 -6.74 -1.05
CA GLU A 143 7.98 -7.19 -0.01
C GLU A 143 9.35 -7.59 -0.59
N LEU A 144 9.47 -7.79 -1.91
CA LEU A 144 10.75 -8.06 -2.58
C LEU A 144 11.47 -6.73 -2.87
N GLU A 145 12.52 -6.43 -2.09
CA GLU A 145 13.23 -5.14 -2.09
C GLU A 145 13.75 -4.68 -3.48
N SER A 146 14.02 -5.62 -4.37
CA SER A 146 14.62 -5.41 -5.68
C SER A 146 13.61 -5.28 -6.82
N PHE A 147 12.33 -5.62 -6.59
CA PHE A 147 11.40 -5.85 -7.68
C PHE A 147 10.86 -4.55 -8.28
N PHE A 148 10.41 -3.61 -7.45
CA PHE A 148 9.79 -2.38 -7.93
C PHE A 148 10.78 -1.22 -8.03
N THR A 149 10.86 -0.57 -9.19
CA THR A 149 11.47 0.75 -9.34
C THR A 149 10.61 1.82 -8.64
N PRO A 150 11.10 3.05 -8.43
CA PRO A 150 10.27 4.12 -7.86
C PRO A 150 8.96 4.35 -8.65
N LYS A 151 9.01 4.20 -9.98
CA LYS A 151 7.82 4.30 -10.84
C LYS A 151 6.87 3.12 -10.68
N GLY A 152 7.40 1.91 -10.46
CA GLY A 152 6.54 0.77 -10.15
C GLY A 152 5.86 0.87 -8.81
N VAL A 153 6.55 1.38 -7.77
CA VAL A 153 5.91 1.67 -6.49
C VAL A 153 4.73 2.64 -6.67
N GLU A 154 4.92 3.71 -7.44
CA GLU A 154 3.85 4.65 -7.79
C GLU A 154 2.70 3.95 -8.54
N ALA A 155 3.01 3.10 -9.52
CA ALA A 155 2.01 2.36 -10.28
C ALA A 155 1.25 1.33 -9.44
N VAL A 156 1.89 0.62 -8.50
CA VAL A 156 1.22 -0.31 -7.58
C VAL A 156 0.26 0.44 -6.66
N ILE A 157 0.69 1.59 -6.16
CA ILE A 157 -0.17 2.47 -5.36
C ILE A 157 -1.38 2.94 -6.19
N GLU A 158 -1.16 3.32 -7.44
CA GLU A 158 -2.24 3.69 -8.36
C GLU A 158 -3.21 2.51 -8.63
N ILE A 159 -2.70 1.29 -8.79
CA ILE A 159 -3.54 0.08 -8.92
C ILE A 159 -4.37 -0.13 -7.65
N ALA A 160 -3.77 0.01 -6.47
CA ALA A 160 -4.48 -0.12 -5.19
C ALA A 160 -5.65 0.87 -5.09
N TYR A 161 -5.47 2.10 -5.57
CA TYR A 161 -6.52 3.14 -5.56
C TYR A 161 -7.61 2.90 -6.59
N LYS A 162 -7.24 2.44 -7.78
CA LYS A 162 -8.20 2.12 -8.84
C LYS A 162 -8.89 0.77 -8.61
N THR A 163 -8.50 0.03 -7.57
CA THR A 163 -9.06 -1.28 -7.29
C THR A 163 -10.56 -1.16 -7.10
N ARG A 164 -11.31 -1.90 -7.92
CA ARG A 164 -12.77 -1.97 -7.91
C ARG A 164 -13.16 -3.42 -7.74
N SER A 165 -14.24 -3.63 -7.02
CA SER A 165 -14.88 -4.94 -6.98
C SER A 165 -16.38 -4.73 -6.81
N GLU A 166 -17.17 -5.59 -7.43
CA GLU A 166 -18.60 -5.66 -7.17
C GLU A 166 -18.78 -6.09 -5.71
N ILE A 167 -19.41 -5.24 -4.89
CA ILE A 167 -19.61 -5.54 -3.47
C ILE A 167 -20.79 -6.50 -3.36
N THR A 168 -20.51 -7.80 -3.30
CA THR A 168 -21.50 -8.86 -3.12
C THR A 168 -21.62 -9.27 -1.64
N ASP A 169 -20.50 -9.25 -0.91
CA ASP A 169 -20.43 -9.54 0.53
C ASP A 169 -19.63 -8.46 1.28
N MET A 170 -20.25 -7.86 2.30
CA MET A 170 -19.59 -6.87 3.17
C MET A 170 -18.33 -7.40 3.85
N ARG A 171 -18.26 -8.70 4.18
CA ARG A 171 -17.06 -9.30 4.76
C ARG A 171 -15.93 -9.43 3.74
N ALA A 172 -16.27 -9.83 2.51
CA ALA A 172 -15.31 -9.90 1.42
C ALA A 172 -14.76 -8.50 1.07
N PHE A 173 -15.64 -7.49 1.06
CA PHE A 173 -15.24 -6.09 0.90
C PHE A 173 -14.31 -5.60 2.01
N GLU A 174 -14.58 -5.95 3.27
CA GLU A 174 -13.70 -5.59 4.38
C GLU A 174 -12.30 -6.22 4.24
N VAL A 175 -12.23 -7.49 3.81
CA VAL A 175 -10.97 -8.16 3.51
C VAL A 175 -10.23 -7.47 2.36
N LEU A 176 -10.96 -6.98 1.35
CA LEU A 176 -10.40 -6.23 0.25
C LEU A 176 -9.77 -4.92 0.73
N LEU A 177 -10.49 -4.12 1.53
CA LEU A 177 -9.97 -2.88 2.13
C LEU A 177 -8.74 -3.14 3.02
N TYR A 178 -8.76 -4.22 3.80
CA TYR A 178 -7.60 -4.65 4.58
C TYR A 178 -6.40 -4.92 3.68
N ARG A 179 -6.58 -5.66 2.57
CA ARG A 179 -5.50 -5.95 1.61
C ARG A 179 -4.96 -4.70 0.93
N ILE A 180 -5.83 -3.76 0.56
CA ILE A 180 -5.42 -2.46 0.01
C ILE A 180 -4.53 -1.73 1.03
N ASN A 181 -4.95 -1.62 2.30
CA ASN A 181 -4.13 -0.97 3.33
C ASN A 181 -2.76 -1.65 3.54
N VAL A 182 -2.72 -2.98 3.52
CA VAL A 182 -1.46 -3.74 3.63
C VAL A 182 -0.57 -3.50 2.41
N LEU A 183 -1.14 -3.47 1.19
CA LEU A 183 -0.39 -3.18 -0.03
C LEU A 183 0.20 -1.77 -0.01
N LEU A 184 -0.60 -0.76 0.34
CA LEU A 184 -0.13 0.61 0.46
C LEU A 184 1.00 0.72 1.50
N LEU A 185 0.87 0.01 2.64
CA LEU A 185 1.90 -0.02 3.66
C LEU A 185 3.20 -0.68 3.15
N ALA A 186 3.10 -1.81 2.44
CA ALA A 186 4.25 -2.47 1.83
C ALA A 186 4.93 -1.54 0.81
N CYS A 187 4.16 -0.81 0.00
CA CYS A 187 4.70 0.16 -0.95
C CYS A 187 5.46 1.31 -0.25
N VAL A 188 4.92 1.90 0.82
CA VAL A 188 5.66 2.96 1.53
C VAL A 188 6.89 2.42 2.26
N GLN A 189 6.89 1.15 2.67
CA GLN A 189 8.04 0.48 3.29
C GLN A 189 9.09 0.01 2.28
N HIS A 190 8.75 -0.11 1.00
CA HIS A 190 9.65 -0.52 -0.07
C HIS A 190 10.88 0.40 -0.16
N PRO A 191 12.12 -0.10 -0.29
CA PRO A 191 13.34 0.74 -0.31
C PRO A 191 13.30 1.85 -1.37
N ASN A 192 12.80 1.51 -2.57
CA ASN A 192 12.68 2.48 -3.67
C ASN A 192 11.62 3.57 -3.46
N ALA A 193 10.71 3.43 -2.49
CA ALA A 193 9.76 4.48 -2.14
C ALA A 193 10.44 5.69 -1.49
N ALA A 194 11.68 5.53 -0.99
CA ALA A 194 12.48 6.67 -0.54
C ALA A 194 12.72 7.67 -1.69
N ASN A 195 12.81 7.21 -2.94
CA ASN A 195 13.07 8.08 -4.10
C ASN A 195 11.79 8.69 -4.71
N CYS A 196 10.63 8.37 -4.14
CA CYS A 196 9.35 8.93 -4.58
C CYS A 196 9.08 10.29 -3.92
N ASN A 197 8.20 11.08 -4.55
CA ASN A 197 7.81 12.39 -4.04
C ASN A 197 7.02 12.27 -2.73
N GLU A 198 7.20 13.24 -1.82
CA GLU A 198 6.41 13.38 -0.58
C GLU A 198 4.89 13.29 -0.80
N LYS A 199 4.38 13.78 -1.94
CA LYS A 199 2.97 13.66 -2.32
C LYS A 199 2.45 12.23 -2.29
N LEU A 200 3.28 11.24 -2.64
CA LEU A 200 2.92 9.82 -2.60
C LEU A 200 2.48 9.40 -1.19
N TYR A 201 3.25 9.81 -0.17
CA TYR A 201 2.95 9.47 1.24
C TYR A 201 1.67 10.14 1.71
N ILE A 202 1.41 11.38 1.27
CA ILE A 202 0.15 12.09 1.56
C ILE A 202 -1.02 11.36 0.90
N THR A 203 -0.88 10.92 -0.35
CA THR A 203 -1.93 10.16 -1.04
C THR A 203 -2.23 8.83 -0.32
N VAL A 204 -1.17 8.11 0.11
CA VAL A 204 -1.33 6.87 0.90
C VAL A 204 -2.05 7.16 2.20
N LEU A 205 -1.65 8.22 2.92
CA LEU A 205 -2.31 8.62 4.16
C LEU A 205 -3.79 8.93 3.94
N ASN A 206 -4.14 9.69 2.90
CA ASN A 206 -5.55 9.99 2.63
C ASN A 206 -6.36 8.70 2.43
N HIS A 207 -5.86 7.75 1.66
CA HIS A 207 -6.57 6.47 1.43
C HIS A 207 -6.75 5.64 2.69
N VAL A 208 -5.69 5.51 3.49
CA VAL A 208 -5.77 4.76 4.74
C VAL A 208 -6.69 5.49 5.74
N LEU A 209 -6.68 6.83 5.74
CA LEU A 209 -7.59 7.65 6.55
C LEU A 209 -9.04 7.56 6.08
N THR A 210 -9.31 7.44 4.77
CA THR A 210 -10.65 7.11 4.24
C THR A 210 -11.15 5.83 4.89
N THR A 211 -10.34 4.76 4.86
CA THR A 211 -10.73 3.48 5.47
C THR A 211 -10.90 3.59 7.00
N TYR A 212 -10.04 4.38 7.66
CA TYR A 212 -10.09 4.59 9.11
C TYR A 212 -11.37 5.30 9.56
N PHE A 213 -11.79 6.34 8.83
CA PHE A 213 -12.97 7.14 9.17
C PHE A 213 -14.26 6.61 8.57
N GLU A 214 -14.19 5.65 7.63
CA GLU A 214 -15.38 5.05 7.05
C GLU A 214 -16.29 4.41 8.11
N ALA A 215 -17.57 4.80 8.10
CA ALA A 215 -18.56 4.44 9.12
C ALA A 215 -18.81 2.92 9.19
N SER A 216 -18.73 2.23 8.05
CA SER A 216 -18.92 0.79 7.88
C SER A 216 -17.67 -0.04 8.25
N SER A 217 -16.51 0.58 8.45
CA SER A 217 -15.28 -0.13 8.81
C SER A 217 -15.38 -0.82 10.17
N SER A 218 -15.03 -2.10 10.22
CA SER A 218 -14.99 -2.83 11.48
C SER A 218 -13.92 -2.28 12.43
N PRO A 219 -14.03 -2.57 13.75
CA PRO A 219 -12.99 -2.20 14.71
C PRO A 219 -11.60 -2.75 14.37
N LEU A 220 -11.51 -3.92 13.73
CA LEU A 220 -10.23 -4.52 13.34
C LEU A 220 -9.61 -3.78 12.16
N LEU A 221 -10.42 -3.49 11.14
CA LEU A 221 -9.98 -2.72 9.97
C LEU A 221 -9.54 -1.31 10.37
N ARG A 222 -10.29 -0.64 11.24
CA ARG A 222 -9.91 0.68 11.78
C ARG A 222 -8.58 0.64 12.54
N ARG A 223 -8.36 -0.34 13.41
CA ARG A 223 -7.06 -0.48 14.12
C ARG A 223 -5.90 -0.74 13.16
N THR A 224 -6.14 -1.50 12.10
CA THR A 224 -5.13 -1.76 11.08
C THR A 224 -4.80 -0.48 10.30
N ALA A 225 -5.84 0.26 9.89
CA ALA A 225 -5.68 1.54 9.22
C ALA A 225 -4.95 2.57 10.10
N GLU A 226 -5.28 2.64 11.39
CA GLU A 226 -4.60 3.48 12.37
C GLU A 226 -3.10 3.15 12.45
N ALA A 227 -2.76 1.87 12.59
CA ALA A 227 -1.37 1.43 12.63
C ALA A 227 -0.62 1.73 11.31
N ALA A 228 -1.30 1.60 10.16
CA ALA A 228 -0.74 1.93 8.86
C ALA A 228 -0.50 3.44 8.68
N VAL A 229 -1.39 4.30 9.16
CA VAL A 229 -1.23 5.76 9.18
C VAL A 229 0.00 6.15 9.98
N GLU A 230 0.13 5.65 11.22
CA GLU A 230 1.29 5.95 12.07
C GLU A 230 2.60 5.43 11.46
N THR A 231 2.57 4.21 10.90
CA THR A 231 3.75 3.59 10.28
C THR A 231 4.19 4.33 9.02
N THR A 232 3.24 4.81 8.20
CA THR A 232 3.54 5.61 7.01
C THR A 232 4.31 6.89 7.38
N VAL A 233 3.83 7.63 8.38
CA VAL A 233 4.51 8.84 8.87
C VAL A 233 5.88 8.48 9.47
N ARG A 234 5.97 7.41 10.26
CA ARG A 234 7.24 6.97 10.85
C ARG A 234 8.30 6.66 9.78
N VAL A 235 7.95 5.81 8.81
CA VAL A 235 8.84 5.40 7.73
C VAL A 235 9.30 6.60 6.91
N PHE A 236 8.38 7.52 6.58
CA PHE A 236 8.73 8.75 5.88
C PHE A 236 9.77 9.56 6.66
N PHE A 237 9.50 9.91 7.92
CA PHE A 237 10.40 10.76 8.70
C PHE A 237 11.75 10.08 9.00
N GLU A 238 11.77 8.78 9.27
CA GLU A 238 13.02 8.04 9.47
C GLU A 238 13.91 8.08 8.22
N ARG A 239 13.31 8.00 7.03
CA ARG A 239 14.04 8.16 5.75
C ARG A 239 14.53 9.57 5.53
N GLN A 240 13.69 10.58 5.76
CA GLN A 240 14.10 11.97 5.58
C GLN A 240 15.21 12.36 6.56
N MET A 241 15.17 11.88 7.79
CA MET A 241 16.22 12.09 8.79
C MET A 241 17.53 11.36 8.47
N SER A 242 17.46 10.31 7.64
CA SER A 242 18.64 9.57 7.18
C SER A 242 19.32 10.24 5.98
N ARG A 243 18.65 11.21 5.33
CA ARG A 243 19.14 11.92 4.14
C ARG A 243 19.66 13.31 4.52
N ALA A 244 20.96 13.52 4.38
CA ALA A 244 21.62 14.77 4.79
C ALA A 244 21.11 16.02 4.05
N ASP A 245 20.60 15.88 2.82
CA ASP A 245 20.23 16.99 1.93
C ASP A 245 18.73 17.09 1.62
N SER A 246 17.86 16.37 2.35
CA SER A 246 16.43 16.40 2.04
C SER A 246 15.76 17.70 2.52
N SER A 247 15.13 18.44 1.60
CA SER A 247 14.22 19.54 1.92
C SER A 247 12.75 19.10 1.99
N GLU A 248 12.49 17.80 1.86
CA GLU A 248 11.15 17.22 1.88
C GLU A 248 10.63 17.05 3.32
N GLY A 249 9.31 16.99 3.46
CA GLY A 249 8.62 16.85 4.74
C GLY A 249 7.73 18.04 5.08
N ALA A 250 7.90 19.17 4.40
CA ALA A 250 7.07 20.34 4.62
C ALA A 250 5.60 20.10 4.23
N ALA A 251 5.33 19.38 3.14
CA ALA A 251 3.97 19.17 2.66
C ALA A 251 3.17 18.21 3.56
N LEU A 252 3.82 17.18 4.09
CA LEU A 252 3.26 16.21 5.02
C LEU A 252 3.03 16.85 6.38
N VAL A 253 3.97 17.68 6.84
CA VAL A 253 3.77 18.48 8.06
C VAL A 253 2.61 19.46 7.88
N GLU A 254 2.47 20.08 6.70
CA GLU A 254 1.33 20.95 6.38
C GLU A 254 0.01 20.16 6.37
N PHE A 255 -0.02 18.98 5.77
CA PHE A 255 -1.17 18.09 5.79
C PHE A 255 -1.59 17.73 7.23
N VAL A 256 -0.64 17.30 8.08
CA VAL A 256 -0.91 17.04 9.50
C VAL A 256 -1.36 18.31 10.22
N GLY A 257 -0.78 19.46 9.87
CA GLY A 257 -1.18 20.77 10.37
C GLY A 257 -2.63 21.10 10.04
N GLN A 258 -3.08 20.84 8.82
CA GLN A 258 -4.47 21.02 8.39
C GLN A 258 -5.43 20.12 9.19
N MET A 259 -5.06 18.86 9.44
CA MET A 259 -5.83 17.97 10.31
C MET A 259 -5.96 18.56 11.72
N VAL A 260 -4.86 18.99 12.34
CA VAL A 260 -4.85 19.57 13.70
C VAL A 260 -5.68 20.86 13.77
N ARG A 261 -5.59 21.73 12.76
CA ARG A 261 -6.39 22.97 12.67
C ARG A 261 -7.89 22.69 12.48
N GLY A 262 -8.28 21.46 12.18
CA GLY A 262 -9.65 21.09 11.82
C GLY A 262 -10.07 21.72 10.50
N GLU A 263 -9.13 21.85 9.55
CA GLU A 263 -9.40 22.34 8.19
C GLU A 263 -9.88 21.23 7.26
N ILE A 264 -9.54 19.98 7.56
CA ILE A 264 -10.05 18.79 6.88
C ILE A 264 -11.38 18.38 7.51
N LEU A 265 -12.42 18.29 6.69
CA LEU A 265 -13.78 17.98 7.10
C LEU A 265 -14.11 16.49 6.98
N GLY A 266 -13.42 15.77 6.10
CA GLY A 266 -13.65 14.36 5.83
C GLY A 266 -12.77 13.85 4.68
N PHE A 267 -12.93 12.58 4.36
CA PHE A 267 -12.21 11.90 3.28
C PHE A 267 -13.21 11.27 2.31
N GLN A 268 -12.96 11.42 1.02
CA GLN A 268 -13.77 10.87 -0.05
C GLN A 268 -13.32 9.43 -0.38
N SER A 269 -14.18 8.69 -1.06
CA SER A 269 -13.93 7.30 -1.47
C SER A 269 -12.83 7.16 -2.53
N ASP A 270 -12.49 8.23 -3.23
CA ASP A 270 -11.35 8.31 -4.15
C ASP A 270 -10.03 8.66 -3.44
N GLY A 271 -10.06 8.77 -2.10
CA GLY A 271 -8.93 9.14 -1.27
C GLY A 271 -8.49 10.59 -1.38
N ASN A 272 -9.35 11.48 -1.87
CA ASN A 272 -9.16 12.92 -1.69
C ASN A 272 -9.75 13.37 -0.35
N HIS A 273 -9.15 14.38 0.28
CA HIS A 273 -9.69 14.95 1.51
C HIS A 273 -10.47 16.23 1.20
N ILE A 274 -11.53 16.47 1.98
CA ILE A 274 -12.38 17.64 1.84
C ILE A 274 -11.87 18.74 2.76
N THR A 275 -11.61 19.93 2.21
CA THR A 275 -11.17 21.08 3.01
C THR A 275 -12.28 22.10 3.23
N LYS A 276 -12.17 22.90 4.28
CA LYS A 276 -13.03 24.08 4.52
C LYS A 276 -12.94 25.15 3.43
N ASN A 277 -11.96 25.09 2.52
CA ASN A 277 -11.76 26.11 1.50
C ASN A 277 -12.34 25.70 0.14
N ASP A 278 -12.94 24.51 0.01
CA ASP A 278 -13.60 24.08 -1.23
C ASP A 278 -15.03 24.65 -1.33
N PRO A 279 -15.27 25.64 -2.22
CA PRO A 279 -16.55 26.33 -2.28
C PRO A 279 -17.70 25.43 -2.76
N GLU A 280 -17.42 24.50 -3.69
CA GLU A 280 -18.41 23.56 -4.23
C GLU A 280 -18.86 22.52 -3.19
N VAL A 281 -17.92 22.11 -2.32
CA VAL A 281 -18.18 21.12 -1.28
C VAL A 281 -18.88 21.77 -0.08
N LEU A 282 -18.55 23.01 0.26
CA LEU A 282 -19.25 23.78 1.29
C LEU A 282 -20.74 23.94 1.00
N GLU A 283 -21.13 24.26 -0.24
CA GLU A 283 -22.54 24.34 -0.63
C GLU A 283 -23.26 22.99 -0.53
N SER A 284 -22.57 21.91 -0.89
CA SER A 284 -23.10 20.55 -0.86
C SER A 284 -23.25 20.01 0.56
N LEU A 285 -22.24 20.25 1.42
CA LEU A 285 -22.27 19.91 2.84
C LEU A 285 -23.31 20.73 3.60
N GLN A 286 -23.48 22.02 3.30
CA GLN A 286 -24.54 22.85 3.89
C GLN A 286 -25.94 22.37 3.49
N LYS A 287 -26.13 21.87 2.27
CA LYS A 287 -27.38 21.23 1.84
C LYS A 287 -27.61 19.89 2.56
N ALA A 288 -26.58 19.06 2.73
CA ALA A 288 -26.65 17.79 3.46
C ALA A 288 -26.88 17.98 4.98
N GLN A 289 -26.31 19.05 5.56
CA GLN A 289 -26.45 19.42 6.96
C GLN A 289 -27.88 19.82 7.33
N ARG A 290 -28.68 20.30 6.37
CA ARG A 290 -30.12 20.53 6.59
C ARG A 290 -30.93 19.23 6.72
N ASN A 291 -30.37 18.11 6.27
CA ASN A 291 -31.04 16.82 6.23
C ASN A 291 -30.44 15.78 7.20
N SER A 292 -29.23 16.00 7.74
CA SER A 292 -28.58 15.08 8.69
C SER A 292 -27.55 15.82 9.58
N SER A 293 -27.56 15.50 10.87
CA SER A 293 -26.66 16.10 11.89
C SER A 293 -25.25 15.50 11.89
N GLU A 294 -24.94 14.52 11.03
CA GLU A 294 -23.76 13.66 11.16
C GLU A 294 -22.51 14.19 10.45
N VAL A 295 -22.65 15.11 9.50
CA VAL A 295 -21.59 15.55 8.57
C VAL A 295 -20.40 16.25 9.26
N PHE A 296 -20.57 16.81 10.46
CA PHE A 296 -19.49 17.46 11.23
C PHE A 296 -18.96 16.64 12.41
N GLY A 297 -19.52 15.43 12.63
CA GLY A 297 -19.15 14.58 13.76
C GLY A 297 -17.71 14.07 13.71
N GLU A 298 -17.10 14.07 12.52
CA GLU A 298 -15.76 13.52 12.31
C GLU A 298 -14.63 14.53 12.56
N VAL A 299 -14.90 15.85 12.56
CA VAL A 299 -13.83 16.86 12.67
C VAL A 299 -13.01 16.69 13.96
N PRO A 300 -13.59 16.49 15.16
CA PRO A 300 -12.80 16.22 16.35
C PRO A 300 -11.99 14.92 16.24
N ALA A 301 -12.52 13.88 15.58
CA ALA A 301 -11.83 12.61 15.40
C ALA A 301 -10.63 12.75 14.42
N ILE A 302 -10.80 13.52 13.34
CA ILE A 302 -9.74 13.89 12.40
C ILE A 302 -8.66 14.73 13.10
N GLN A 303 -9.07 15.70 13.94
CA GLN A 303 -8.13 16.48 14.75
C GLN A 303 -7.33 15.59 15.70
N LEU A 304 -7.97 14.62 16.37
CA LEU A 304 -7.28 13.67 17.25
C LEU A 304 -6.29 12.79 16.49
N ALA A 305 -6.66 12.29 15.31
CA ALA A 305 -5.73 11.56 14.44
C ALA A 305 -4.53 12.45 14.03
N GLY A 306 -4.80 13.70 13.65
CA GLY A 306 -3.75 14.68 13.35
C GLY A 306 -2.82 14.95 14.54
N LEU A 307 -3.35 15.04 15.75
CA LEU A 307 -2.55 15.23 16.97
C LEU A 307 -1.69 14.00 17.32
N ARG A 308 -2.19 12.78 17.07
CA ARG A 308 -1.39 11.55 17.20
C ARG A 308 -0.23 11.52 16.19
N LEU A 309 -0.50 11.92 14.95
CA LEU A 309 0.55 12.05 13.93
C LEU A 309 1.57 13.14 14.30
N ALA A 310 1.11 14.31 14.76
CA ALA A 310 1.98 15.37 15.24
C ALA A 310 2.87 14.90 16.42
N THR A 311 2.30 14.12 17.34
CA THR A 311 3.04 13.49 18.45
C THR A 311 4.14 12.56 17.94
N THR A 312 3.82 11.74 16.93
CA THR A 312 4.79 10.83 16.30
C THR A 312 5.93 11.60 15.65
N ILE A 313 5.61 12.64 14.86
CA ILE A 313 6.59 13.50 14.19
C ILE A 313 7.53 14.17 15.20
N VAL A 314 6.97 14.82 16.22
CA VAL A 314 7.74 15.52 17.26
C VAL A 314 8.63 14.54 18.03
N THR A 315 8.13 13.34 18.31
CA THR A 315 8.89 12.29 19.02
C THR A 315 10.08 11.79 18.19
N LEU A 316 9.89 11.58 16.89
CA LEU A 316 10.97 11.17 15.98
C LEU A 316 12.03 12.26 15.87
N LEU A 317 11.63 13.52 15.71
CA LEU A 317 12.56 14.66 15.70
C LEU A 317 13.32 14.79 17.01
N LEU A 318 12.63 14.67 18.15
CA LEU A 318 13.26 14.67 19.48
C LEU A 318 14.32 13.57 19.61
N LYS A 319 14.02 12.35 19.13
CA LYS A 319 14.93 11.21 19.17
C LYS A 319 16.21 11.53 18.37
N GLN A 320 16.07 12.07 17.16
CA GLN A 320 17.21 12.41 16.32
C GLN A 320 18.04 13.57 16.88
N LEU A 321 17.39 14.64 17.35
CA LEU A 321 18.06 15.82 17.92
C LEU A 321 18.87 15.50 19.20
N ARG A 322 18.54 14.40 19.89
CA ARG A 322 19.31 13.93 21.05
C ARG A 322 20.68 13.37 20.68
N THR A 323 20.85 12.85 19.47
CA THR A 323 22.11 12.27 18.97
C THR A 323 22.94 13.33 18.23
N GLU A 324 24.26 13.24 18.28
CA GLU A 324 25.12 14.21 17.56
C GLU A 324 25.00 14.06 16.05
N GLU A 325 25.04 12.82 15.56
CA GLU A 325 24.90 12.51 14.13
C GLU A 325 23.53 12.96 13.58
N GLY A 326 22.44 12.68 14.32
CA GLY A 326 21.10 13.09 13.90
C GLY A 326 20.94 14.61 13.78
N ARG A 327 21.62 15.40 14.62
CA ARG A 327 21.59 16.87 14.52
C ARG A 327 22.19 17.40 13.23
N HIS A 328 23.24 16.76 12.72
CA HIS A 328 23.89 17.17 11.47
C HIS A 328 23.11 16.72 10.24
N ARG A 329 22.32 15.65 10.34
CA ARG A 329 21.53 15.11 9.24
C ARG A 329 20.15 15.73 9.10
N ILE A 330 19.56 16.25 10.19
CA ILE A 330 18.25 16.88 10.12
C ILE A 330 18.33 18.20 9.36
N SER A 331 17.52 18.29 8.30
CA SER A 331 17.33 19.52 7.53
C SER A 331 16.71 20.63 8.37
N ASN A 332 17.32 21.83 8.31
CA ASN A 332 16.76 23.03 8.93
C ASN A 332 15.37 23.38 8.37
N VAL A 333 15.10 23.04 7.11
CA VAL A 333 13.79 23.24 6.46
C VAL A 333 12.73 22.40 7.16
N LEU A 334 13.03 21.14 7.44
CA LEU A 334 12.11 20.23 8.14
C LEU A 334 11.84 20.71 9.58
N VAL A 335 12.88 21.16 10.28
CA VAL A 335 12.74 21.72 11.63
C VAL A 335 11.89 22.99 11.61
N SER A 336 12.13 23.89 10.66
CA SER A 336 11.34 25.12 10.52
C SER A 336 9.89 24.78 10.19
N ALA A 337 9.64 23.88 9.25
CA ALA A 337 8.29 23.44 8.90
C ALA A 337 7.56 22.90 10.13
N VAL A 338 8.19 22.01 10.91
CA VAL A 338 7.59 21.48 12.14
C VAL A 338 7.39 22.57 13.19
N GLN A 339 8.32 23.51 13.34
CA GLN A 339 8.18 24.64 14.26
C GLN A 339 7.08 25.61 13.87
N ASP A 340 7.04 26.03 12.62
CA ASP A 340 6.15 27.09 12.19
C ASP A 340 4.74 26.56 11.96
N VAL A 341 4.62 25.42 11.26
CA VAL A 341 3.33 24.83 10.90
C VAL A 341 2.66 24.19 12.11
N LEU A 342 3.33 23.28 12.83
CA LEU A 342 2.67 22.57 13.94
C LEU A 342 2.45 23.49 15.13
N ALA A 343 3.36 24.40 15.47
CA ALA A 343 3.09 25.33 16.58
C ALA A 343 1.90 26.26 16.26
N ARG A 344 1.80 26.75 15.02
CA ARG A 344 0.65 27.53 14.58
C ARG A 344 -0.63 26.68 14.57
N ALA A 345 -0.56 25.44 14.11
CA ALA A 345 -1.70 24.54 14.10
C ALA A 345 -2.22 24.25 15.51
N LEU A 346 -1.32 23.94 16.46
CA LEU A 346 -1.64 23.72 17.86
C LEU A 346 -2.23 24.97 18.52
N LEU A 347 -1.70 26.15 18.24
CA LEU A 347 -2.25 27.42 18.74
C LEU A 347 -3.68 27.65 18.22
N ILE A 348 -3.90 27.47 16.91
CA ILE A 348 -5.22 27.62 16.30
C ILE A 348 -6.20 26.60 16.91
N ALA A 349 -5.79 25.33 17.02
CA ALA A 349 -6.61 24.28 17.62
C ALA A 349 -6.93 24.59 19.09
N GLY A 350 -5.94 25.02 19.88
CA GLY A 350 -6.12 25.35 21.30
C GLY A 350 -7.04 26.55 21.56
N VAL A 351 -7.09 27.52 20.62
CA VAL A 351 -7.96 28.70 20.74
C VAL A 351 -9.36 28.45 20.18
N LYS A 352 -9.49 27.67 19.10
CA LYS A 352 -10.76 27.50 18.38
C LYS A 352 -11.54 26.22 18.72
N CYS A 353 -10.93 25.26 19.40
CA CYS A 353 -11.57 23.98 19.67
C CYS A 353 -12.33 24.01 21.00
N ASP A 354 -13.62 23.69 20.96
CA ASP A 354 -14.45 23.55 22.17
C ASP A 354 -14.45 22.10 22.72
N HIS A 355 -13.84 21.16 21.99
CA HIS A 355 -13.84 19.74 22.35
C HIS A 355 -12.74 19.43 23.38
N VAL A 356 -13.14 19.18 24.64
CA VAL A 356 -12.21 19.00 25.79
C VAL A 356 -11.14 17.93 25.54
N VAL A 357 -11.48 16.82 24.87
CA VAL A 357 -10.51 15.75 24.58
C VAL A 357 -9.44 16.24 23.59
N VAL A 358 -9.83 17.02 22.58
CA VAL A 358 -8.89 17.58 21.59
C VAL A 358 -8.00 18.60 22.30
N LEU A 359 -8.56 19.47 23.14
CA LEU A 359 -7.79 20.44 23.93
C LEU A 359 -6.77 19.77 24.85
N SER A 360 -7.16 18.70 25.56
CA SER A 360 -6.25 17.91 26.40
C SER A 360 -5.05 17.42 25.58
N GLU A 361 -5.31 16.94 24.37
CA GLU A 361 -4.26 16.41 23.52
C GLU A 361 -3.41 17.50 22.86
N VAL A 362 -4.00 18.65 22.50
CA VAL A 362 -3.24 19.85 22.10
C VAL A 362 -2.25 20.26 23.19
N VAL A 363 -2.67 20.26 24.47
CA VAL A 363 -1.79 20.57 25.60
C VAL A 363 -0.66 19.53 25.71
N HIS A 364 -0.97 18.25 25.55
CA HIS A 364 0.02 17.17 25.56
C HIS A 364 1.09 17.38 24.47
N VAL A 365 0.67 17.57 23.21
CA VAL A 365 1.60 17.80 22.09
C VAL A 365 2.39 19.09 22.28
N THR A 366 1.76 20.17 22.77
CA THR A 366 2.45 21.44 23.04
C THR A 366 3.56 21.29 24.08
N LYS A 367 3.33 20.47 25.12
CA LYS A 367 4.36 20.16 26.13
C LYS A 367 5.54 19.41 25.51
N LEU A 368 5.28 18.42 24.64
CA LEU A 368 6.33 17.73 23.89
C LEU A 368 7.13 18.70 23.01
N PHE A 369 6.42 19.60 22.32
CA PHE A 369 7.01 20.62 21.46
C PHE A 369 7.93 21.58 22.23
N SER A 370 7.48 22.03 23.40
CA SER A 370 8.25 22.90 24.30
C SER A 370 9.54 22.24 24.76
N ASN A 371 9.48 20.95 25.10
CA ASN A 371 10.67 20.16 25.46
C ASN A 371 11.65 20.03 24.28
N ALA A 372 11.14 19.89 23.06
CA ALA A 372 11.98 19.84 21.85
C ALA A 372 12.69 21.16 21.58
N LYS A 373 11.95 22.27 21.66
CA LYS A 373 12.49 23.61 21.47
C LYS A 373 13.54 23.96 22.53
N LEU A 374 13.30 23.63 23.80
CA LEU A 374 14.28 23.78 24.88
C LEU A 374 15.54 22.95 24.63
N SER A 375 15.39 21.69 24.21
CA SER A 375 16.54 20.83 23.89
C SER A 375 17.40 21.36 22.74
N PHE A 376 16.76 21.99 21.75
CA PHE A 376 17.44 22.61 20.61
C PHE A 376 18.12 23.93 20.99
N LEU A 377 17.43 24.80 21.72
CA LEU A 377 17.93 26.12 22.12
C LEU A 377 19.05 26.04 23.16
N LEU A 378 18.91 25.20 24.19
CA LEU A 378 19.91 25.07 25.25
C LEU A 378 21.28 24.60 24.74
N ARG A 379 21.33 23.93 23.58
CA ARG A 379 22.56 23.38 23.01
C ARG A 379 23.19 24.21 21.89
N LYS A 380 22.43 25.08 21.21
CA LYS A 380 23.04 26.14 20.38
C LYS A 380 23.92 27.08 21.22
N CYS A 381 23.59 27.26 22.49
CA CYS A 381 24.40 28.04 23.45
C CYS A 381 25.67 27.32 23.94
N THR A 382 25.80 25.99 23.79
CA THR A 382 27.00 25.24 24.22
C THR A 382 28.04 25.04 23.11
N THR A 383 27.71 25.42 21.87
CA THR A 383 28.61 25.36 20.70
C THR A 383 29.22 26.72 20.34
N PHE A 384 29.13 27.72 21.24
CA PHE A 384 29.79 29.02 21.11
C PHE A 384 30.95 29.16 22.09
#